data_AF-A0A1B6JGY1-F1
#
_entry.id   AF-A0A1B6JGY1-F1
#
_cell.length_a   1.000
_cell.length_b   1.000
_cell.length_c   1.000
_cell.angle_alpha   90.00
_cell.angle_beta   90.00
_cell.angle_gamma   90.00
#
_symmetry.space_group_name_H-M   'P 1'
#
loop_
_entity.id
_entity.type
_entity.pdbx_description
1 polymer ?
#
loop_
_entity_poly.entity_id
_entity_poly.type
_entity_poly.pdbx_seq_one_letter_code
_entity_poly.pdbx_strand_id
1 'polypeptide(L)'
;MTCLLYLNICALSCQDRDSLRRDEVLTLYNAGRVNYTCNYIHQQFVHQVSSKVLKTKTLEEVRGSFIDGVVWLATIICVVLSGLISLVTLALTAYNINHVPSNNWVSIHGLYFWFGASSLLTLLALIIWGTDFAIKLNKNIGTVGTIAGVLNSNGKAHLGFSYWCQTAVVALQAICV
;
A
#
# COMPACT_ATOMS: atom_id res chain seq x y z
N MET A 1 -9.16 -2.96 2.13
CA MET A 1 -8.74 -1.68 2.74
C MET A 1 -9.94 -0.76 2.75
N THR A 2 -10.16 -0.02 3.84
CA THR A 2 -11.24 0.97 3.95
C THR A 2 -10.62 2.31 4.32
N CYS A 3 -10.93 3.34 3.55
CA CYS A 3 -10.36 4.68 3.71
C CYS A 3 -11.47 5.72 3.87
N LEU A 4 -11.37 6.50 4.93
CA LEU A 4 -12.23 7.65 5.21
C LEU A 4 -11.40 8.91 4.94
N LEU A 5 -11.32 9.31 3.66
CA LEU A 5 -10.43 10.39 3.21
C LEU A 5 -10.75 11.74 3.88
N TYR A 6 -12.01 12.00 4.25
CA TYR A 6 -12.41 13.20 4.97
C TYR A 6 -11.80 13.28 6.40
N LEU A 7 -11.35 12.16 6.95
CA LEU A 7 -10.60 12.08 8.22
C LEU A 7 -9.11 11.78 8.01
N ASN A 8 -8.66 11.66 6.76
CA ASN A 8 -7.30 11.24 6.40
C ASN A 8 -6.86 9.90 7.06
N ILE A 9 -7.77 8.93 7.18
CA ILE A 9 -7.46 7.62 7.78
C ILE A 9 -7.81 6.46 6.87
N CYS A 10 -6.98 5.43 6.90
CA CYS A 10 -7.21 4.13 6.30
C CYS A 10 -6.91 3.01 7.29
N ALA A 11 -7.68 1.92 7.20
CA ALA A 11 -7.45 0.70 7.95
C ALA A 11 -7.96 -0.53 7.18
N LEU A 12 -7.39 -1.69 7.47
CA LEU A 12 -7.86 -2.97 6.97
C LEU A 12 -8.88 -3.58 7.93
N SER A 13 -10.14 -3.57 7.51
CA SER A 13 -11.26 -4.24 8.18
C SER A 13 -11.53 -5.61 7.55
N CYS A 14 -11.93 -6.59 8.37
CA CYS A 14 -12.32 -7.93 7.93
C CYS A 14 -13.82 -8.07 7.59
N GLN A 15 -14.63 -7.04 7.82
CA GLN A 15 -16.07 -7.11 7.56
C GLN A 15 -16.37 -7.31 6.06
N ASP A 16 -17.38 -8.11 5.74
CA ASP A 16 -17.72 -8.44 4.35
C ASP A 16 -18.38 -7.29 3.61
N ARG A 17 -19.22 -6.49 4.29
CA ARG A 17 -19.99 -5.39 3.68
C ARG A 17 -19.31 -4.05 3.84
N ASP A 18 -19.30 -3.24 2.77
CA ASP A 18 -18.63 -1.93 2.78
C ASP A 18 -19.13 -0.99 3.89
N SER A 19 -20.44 -0.93 4.12
CA SER A 19 -21.04 -0.12 5.20
C SER A 19 -20.49 -0.52 6.57
N LEU A 20 -20.47 -1.82 6.87
CA LEU A 20 -19.95 -2.35 8.13
C LEU A 20 -18.46 -2.04 8.31
N ARG A 21 -17.66 -2.12 7.25
CA ARG A 21 -16.23 -1.76 7.33
C ARG A 21 -16.04 -0.28 7.66
N ARG A 22 -16.83 0.61 7.04
CA ARG A 22 -16.74 2.06 7.30
C ARG A 22 -17.17 2.39 8.72
N ASP A 23 -18.27 1.80 9.17
CA ASP A 23 -18.79 1.98 10.52
C ASP A 23 -17.81 1.45 11.57
N GLU A 24 -17.17 0.29 11.32
CA GLU A 24 -16.13 -0.27 12.19
C GLU A 24 -14.92 0.66 12.29
N VAL A 25 -14.39 1.15 11.17
CA VAL A 25 -13.25 2.08 11.14
C VAL A 25 -13.60 3.41 11.84
N LEU A 26 -14.78 3.95 11.59
CA LEU A 26 -15.25 5.19 12.20
C LEU A 26 -15.46 5.02 13.72
N THR A 27 -16.05 3.90 14.14
CA THR A 27 -16.24 3.58 15.56
C THR A 27 -14.89 3.43 16.26
N LEU A 28 -13.92 2.76 15.63
CA LEU A 28 -12.58 2.63 16.18
C LEU A 28 -11.89 3.99 16.33
N TYR A 29 -12.03 4.88 15.35
CA TYR A 29 -11.45 6.22 15.39
C TYR A 29 -12.07 7.11 16.48
N ASN A 30 -13.39 7.02 16.68
CA ASN A 30 -14.12 7.85 17.65
C ASN A 30 -14.04 7.31 19.08
N ALA A 31 -14.22 5.99 19.26
CA ALA A 31 -14.34 5.35 20.56
C ALA A 31 -13.05 4.65 21.04
N GLY A 32 -12.05 4.49 20.17
CA GLY A 32 -10.78 3.81 20.48
C GLY A 32 -10.89 2.29 20.59
N ARG A 33 -12.09 1.73 20.42
CA ARG A 33 -12.37 0.30 20.59
C ARG A 33 -13.47 -0.17 19.66
N VAL A 34 -13.36 -1.41 19.19
CA VAL A 34 -14.40 -2.12 18.44
C VAL A 34 -14.39 -3.60 18.81
N ASN A 35 -15.52 -4.28 18.64
CA ASN A 35 -15.58 -5.72 18.78
C ASN A 35 -14.98 -6.37 17.53
N TYR A 36 -13.69 -6.68 17.58
CA TYR A 36 -12.97 -7.25 16.45
C TYR A 36 -13.39 -8.70 16.21
N THR A 37 -14.09 -8.94 15.10
CA THR A 37 -14.55 -10.27 14.68
C THR A 37 -13.96 -10.61 13.32
N CYS A 38 -12.77 -11.21 13.31
CA CYS A 38 -12.13 -11.67 12.07
C CYS A 38 -11.79 -13.15 12.15
N ASN A 39 -12.62 -13.98 11.54
CA ASN A 39 -12.45 -15.43 11.54
C ASN A 39 -11.33 -15.90 10.58
N TYR A 40 -11.01 -15.13 9.54
CA TYR A 40 -10.06 -15.53 8.50
C TYR A 40 -8.59 -15.34 8.88
N ILE A 41 -8.29 -14.38 9.76
CA ILE A 41 -6.90 -14.11 10.23
C ILE A 41 -6.44 -15.15 11.27
N HIS A 42 -7.35 -16.04 11.69
CA HIS A 42 -7.12 -16.95 12.81
C HIS A 42 -6.25 -18.17 12.50
N GLN A 43 -5.94 -18.46 11.23
CA GLN A 43 -5.34 -19.76 10.86
C GLN A 43 -3.92 -19.76 10.27
N GLN A 44 -3.32 -18.61 9.90
CA GLN A 44 -2.01 -18.70 9.24
C GLN A 44 -0.86 -17.87 9.83
N PHE A 45 -1.05 -16.73 10.50
CA PHE A 45 0.11 -15.91 10.90
C PHE A 45 -0.02 -15.07 12.18
N VAL A 46 -1.06 -15.25 13.01
CA VAL A 46 -1.24 -14.41 14.20
C VAL A 46 -1.35 -15.27 15.46
N HIS A 47 -0.27 -15.32 16.23
CA HIS A 47 -0.35 -15.77 17.62
C HIS A 47 -1.28 -14.80 18.36
N GLN A 48 -2.42 -15.31 18.85
CA GLN A 48 -3.31 -14.57 19.73
C GLN A 48 -2.47 -13.96 20.86
N VAL A 49 -2.65 -12.66 21.09
CA VAL A 49 -2.08 -12.00 22.27
C VAL A 49 -2.71 -12.70 23.48
N SER A 50 -1.90 -13.40 24.28
CA SER A 50 -2.34 -13.93 25.57
C SER A 50 -3.04 -12.82 26.34
N SER A 51 -4.27 -13.05 26.81
CA SER A 51 -5.15 -12.05 27.43
C SER A 51 -4.53 -11.28 28.61
N LYS A 52 -3.35 -11.67 29.07
CA LYS A 52 -2.56 -10.99 30.11
C LYS A 52 -1.81 -9.74 29.62
N VAL A 53 -1.73 -9.46 28.31
CA VAL A 53 -1.01 -8.30 27.76
C VAL A 53 -1.87 -7.50 26.76
N LEU A 54 -3.14 -7.24 27.11
CA LEU A 54 -3.91 -6.22 26.40
C LEU A 54 -3.48 -4.85 26.93
N LYS A 55 -2.44 -4.24 26.34
CA LYS A 55 -2.14 -2.83 26.62
C LYS A 55 -3.31 -2.01 26.11
N THR A 56 -4.08 -1.42 27.04
CA THR A 56 -5.11 -0.45 26.72
C THR A 56 -4.44 0.76 26.09
N LYS A 57 -4.54 0.89 24.76
CA LYS A 57 -4.06 2.09 24.07
C LYS A 57 -4.97 3.26 24.43
N THR A 58 -4.37 4.43 24.58
CA THR A 58 -5.10 5.70 24.67
C THR A 58 -5.77 6.00 23.32
N LEU A 59 -6.82 6.83 23.34
CA LEU A 59 -7.52 7.24 22.12
C LEU A 59 -6.58 7.91 21.11
N GLU A 60 -5.62 8.70 21.58
CA GLU A 60 -4.62 9.37 20.74
C GLU A 60 -3.63 8.38 20.11
N GLU A 61 -3.20 7.36 20.85
CA GLU A 61 -2.39 6.26 20.27
C GLU A 61 -3.15 5.48 19.20
N VAL A 62 -4.47 5.28 19.39
CA VAL A 62 -5.34 4.65 18.39
C VAL A 62 -5.45 5.52 17.14
N ARG A 63 -5.69 6.82 17.29
CA ARG A 63 -5.78 7.77 16.17
C ARG A 63 -4.47 7.89 15.39
N GLY A 64 -3.33 7.91 16.09
CA GLY A 64 -2.00 7.94 15.45
C GLY A 64 -1.60 6.61 14.80
N SER A 65 -2.32 5.53 15.08
CA SER A 65 -2.08 4.18 14.57
C SER A 65 -2.70 3.90 13.20
N PHE A 66 -3.54 4.79 12.68
CA PHE A 66 -4.14 4.63 11.34
C PHE A 66 -3.11 4.92 10.23
N ILE A 67 -3.35 4.30 9.08
CA ILE A 67 -2.61 4.61 7.85
C ILE A 67 -3.11 5.97 7.37
N ASP A 68 -2.19 6.85 6.99
CA ASP A 68 -2.54 8.15 6.44
C ASP A 68 -3.24 7.96 5.08
N GLY A 69 -4.45 8.50 4.96
CA GLY A 69 -5.29 8.30 3.78
C GLY A 69 -4.73 8.92 2.51
N VAL A 70 -4.08 10.08 2.64
CA VAL A 70 -3.43 10.79 1.52
C VAL A 70 -2.18 10.02 1.08
N VAL A 71 -1.38 9.51 2.02
CA VAL A 71 -0.20 8.67 1.71
C VAL A 71 -0.61 7.41 0.95
N TRP A 72 -1.65 6.73 1.41
CA TRP A 72 -2.19 5.55 0.73
C TRP A 72 -2.70 5.91 -0.68
N LEU A 73 -3.51 6.96 -0.80
CA LEU A 73 -4.07 7.39 -2.08
C LEU A 73 -2.97 7.80 -3.08
N ALA A 74 -1.98 8.57 -2.63
CA ALA A 74 -0.84 8.98 -3.45
C ALA A 74 -0.06 7.76 -3.97
N THR A 75 0.17 6.77 -3.11
CA THR A 75 0.82 5.51 -3.51
C THR A 75 0.01 4.80 -4.61
N ILE A 76 -1.32 4.69 -4.45
CA ILE A 76 -2.18 4.06 -5.46
C ILE A 76 -2.14 4.83 -6.78
N ILE A 77 -2.21 6.15 -6.75
CA ILE A 77 -2.14 6.99 -7.97
C ILE A 77 -0.81 6.78 -8.69
N CYS A 78 0.32 6.80 -7.98
CA CYS A 78 1.63 6.54 -8.58
C CYS A 78 1.71 5.16 -9.23
N VAL A 79 1.22 4.12 -8.57
CA VAL A 79 1.21 2.74 -9.11
C VAL A 79 0.33 2.63 -10.35
N VAL A 80 -0.88 3.20 -10.32
CA VAL A 80 -1.81 3.15 -11.46
C VAL A 80 -1.25 3.91 -12.65
N LEU A 81 -0.76 5.14 -12.46
CA LEU A 81 -0.16 5.94 -13.52
C LEU A 81 1.08 5.25 -14.11
N SER A 82 1.94 4.68 -13.27
CA SER A 82 3.08 3.90 -13.74
C SER A 82 2.65 2.70 -14.59
N GLY A 83 1.62 1.97 -14.16
CA GLY A 83 1.06 0.85 -14.92
C GLY A 83 0.53 1.27 -16.29
N LEU A 84 -0.19 2.40 -16.37
CA LEU A 84 -0.68 2.94 -17.64
C LEU A 84 0.48 3.33 -18.57
N ILE A 85 1.52 3.98 -18.05
CA ILE A 85 2.70 4.34 -18.85
C ILE A 85 3.45 3.08 -19.31
N SER A 86 3.57 2.06 -18.46
CA SER A 86 4.17 0.78 -18.83
C SER A 86 3.41 0.12 -19.98
N LEU A 87 2.08 0.17 -20.00
CA LEU A 87 1.28 -0.35 -21.11
C LEU A 87 1.53 0.42 -22.42
N VAL A 88 1.60 1.75 -22.36
CA VAL A 88 1.97 2.58 -23.52
C VAL A 88 3.37 2.21 -24.02
N THR A 89 4.33 2.07 -23.10
CA THR A 89 5.72 1.71 -23.42
C THR A 89 5.81 0.35 -24.11
N LEU A 90 5.05 -0.64 -23.63
CA LEU A 90 4.96 -1.96 -24.26
C LEU A 90 4.42 -1.87 -25.69
N ALA A 91 3.34 -1.12 -25.91
CA ALA A 91 2.76 -0.93 -27.24
C ALA A 91 3.73 -0.22 -28.20
N LEU A 92 4.41 0.82 -27.73
CA LEU A 92 5.43 1.53 -28.51
C LEU A 92 6.63 0.64 -28.82
N THR A 93 7.05 -0.21 -27.89
CA THR A 93 8.16 -1.16 -28.12
C THR A 93 7.79 -2.15 -29.23
N ALA A 94 6.58 -2.73 -29.17
CA ALA A 94 6.08 -3.62 -30.23
C ALA A 94 5.97 -2.91 -31.59
N TYR A 95 5.60 -1.63 -31.59
CA TYR A 95 5.53 -0.82 -32.80
C TYR A 95 6.92 -0.57 -33.42
N ASN A 96 7.92 -0.21 -32.60
CA ASN A 96 9.30 0.05 -33.04
C ASN A 96 10.04 -1.19 -33.56
N ILE A 97 9.61 -2.39 -33.19
CA ILE A 97 10.18 -3.63 -33.77
C ILE A 97 9.89 -3.71 -35.27
N ASN A 98 8.75 -3.22 -35.71
CA ASN A 98 8.29 -3.35 -37.10
C ASN A 98 8.42 -2.07 -37.92
N HIS A 99 8.64 -0.92 -37.26
CA HIS A 99 8.65 0.40 -37.90
C HIS A 99 9.82 1.22 -37.37
N VAL A 100 10.39 2.07 -38.23
CA VAL A 100 11.39 3.08 -37.85
C VAL A 100 10.70 4.45 -37.83
N PRO A 101 10.07 4.84 -36.72
CA PRO A 101 9.37 6.11 -36.63
C PRO A 101 10.35 7.29 -36.66
N SER A 102 10.02 8.31 -37.46
CA SER A 102 10.77 9.57 -37.50
C SER A 102 10.43 10.54 -36.36
N ASN A 103 9.30 10.32 -35.66
CA ASN A 103 8.89 11.16 -34.55
C ASN A 103 9.63 10.79 -33.25
N ASN A 104 10.27 11.78 -32.61
CA ASN A 104 11.10 11.59 -31.42
C ASN A 104 10.35 10.96 -30.22
N TRP A 105 9.04 11.21 -30.08
CA TRP A 105 8.24 10.68 -28.98
C TRP A 105 7.90 9.19 -29.10
N VAL A 106 7.95 8.67 -30.33
CA VAL A 106 7.61 7.29 -30.68
C VAL A 106 8.88 6.49 -30.99
N SER A 107 9.99 7.15 -31.33
CA SER A 107 11.28 6.50 -31.57
C SER A 107 11.94 5.99 -30.29
N ILE A 108 13.10 5.35 -30.45
CA ILE A 108 13.92 4.82 -29.35
C ILE A 108 14.18 5.88 -28.26
N HIS A 109 14.36 7.15 -28.64
CA HIS A 109 14.54 8.25 -27.69
C HIS A 109 13.29 8.46 -26.82
N GLY A 110 12.11 8.37 -27.42
CA GLY A 110 10.84 8.42 -26.72
C GLY A 110 10.66 7.22 -25.78
N LEU A 111 11.07 6.02 -26.19
CA LEU A 111 11.02 4.83 -25.33
C LEU A 111 11.81 5.02 -24.02
N TYR A 112 13.01 5.61 -24.07
CA TYR A 112 13.78 5.93 -22.86
C TYR A 112 13.01 6.89 -21.92
N PHE A 113 12.33 7.88 -22.49
CA PHE A 113 11.49 8.79 -21.70
C PHE A 113 10.32 8.04 -21.04
N TRP A 114 9.59 7.22 -21.79
CA TRP A 114 8.44 6.48 -21.24
C TRP A 114 8.85 5.45 -20.19
N PHE A 115 9.95 4.73 -20.41
CA PHE A 115 10.54 3.83 -19.41
C PHE A 115 10.98 4.60 -18.16
N GLY A 116 11.69 5.71 -18.32
CA GLY A 116 12.13 6.55 -17.20
C GLY A 116 10.96 7.11 -16.40
N ALA A 117 9.90 7.56 -17.07
CA ALA A 117 8.70 8.09 -16.41
C ALA A 117 7.96 7.01 -15.59
N SER A 118 7.79 5.79 -16.14
CA SER A 118 7.20 4.67 -15.39
C SER A 118 8.09 4.26 -14.22
N SER A 119 9.40 4.13 -14.44
CA SER A 119 10.36 3.75 -13.40
C SER A 119 10.35 4.75 -12.24
N LEU A 120 10.36 6.05 -12.54
CA LEU A 120 10.31 7.11 -11.53
C LEU A 120 9.03 7.07 -10.69
N LEU A 121 7.86 6.88 -11.32
CA LEU A 121 6.59 6.77 -10.59
C LEU A 121 6.53 5.52 -9.71
N THR A 122 7.04 4.39 -10.19
CA THR A 122 7.16 3.16 -9.39
C THR A 122 8.11 3.37 -8.20
N LEU A 123 9.26 4.01 -8.43
CA LEU A 123 10.23 4.32 -7.38
C LEU A 123 9.62 5.26 -6.32
N LEU A 124 8.89 6.29 -6.72
CA LEU A 124 8.18 7.17 -5.81
C LEU A 124 7.17 6.39 -4.96
N ALA A 125 6.37 5.50 -5.57
CA ALA A 125 5.44 4.65 -4.82
C ALA A 125 6.17 3.76 -3.80
N LEU A 126 7.32 3.17 -4.18
CA LEU A 126 8.15 2.35 -3.29
C LEU A 126 8.70 3.16 -2.12
N ILE A 127 9.19 4.38 -2.36
CA ILE A 127 9.72 5.26 -1.30
C ILE A 127 8.62 5.67 -0.32
N ILE A 128 7.46 6.09 -0.83
CA ILE A 128 6.32 6.52 0.00
C ILE A 128 5.88 5.35 0.89
N TRP A 129 5.61 4.19 0.30
CA TRP A 129 5.15 3.01 1.02
C TRP A 129 6.22 2.42 1.94
N GLY A 130 7.47 2.38 1.50
CA GLY A 130 8.60 1.89 2.28
C GLY A 130 8.87 2.75 3.51
N THR A 131 8.69 4.07 3.38
CA THR A 131 8.81 5.02 4.49
C THR A 131 7.68 4.83 5.50
N ASP A 132 6.43 4.72 5.04
CA ASP A 132 5.28 4.44 5.93
C ASP A 132 5.45 3.09 6.64
N PHE A 133 6.04 2.10 5.96
CA PHE A 133 6.38 0.82 6.57
C PHE A 133 7.45 0.95 7.66
N ALA A 134 8.55 1.66 7.39
CA ALA A 134 9.64 1.84 8.34
C ALA A 134 9.21 2.58 9.61
N ILE A 135 8.34 3.59 9.47
CA ILE A 135 7.90 4.43 10.58
C ILE A 135 6.74 3.77 11.35
N LYS A 136 5.73 3.25 10.64
CA LYS A 136 4.46 2.80 11.23
C LYS A 136 4.17 1.32 11.00
N LEU A 137 4.13 0.86 9.74
CA LEU A 137 3.52 -0.45 9.44
C LEU A 137 4.29 -1.65 9.99
N ASN A 138 5.60 -1.53 10.19
CA ASN A 138 6.40 -2.58 10.82
C ASN A 138 5.94 -2.91 12.25
N LYS A 139 5.40 -1.92 12.97
CA LYS A 139 4.88 -2.11 14.34
C LYS A 139 3.39 -2.38 14.36
N ASN A 140 2.66 -1.81 13.40
CA ASN A 140 1.22 -1.94 13.28
C ASN A 140 0.83 -2.01 11.79
N ILE A 141 0.48 -3.21 11.31
CA ILE A 141 0.08 -3.45 9.91
C ILE A 141 -1.24 -2.77 9.47
N GLY A 142 -1.79 -1.85 10.28
CA GLY A 142 -2.95 -1.05 9.92
C GLY A 142 -4.27 -1.83 9.87
N THR A 143 -4.33 -3.02 10.48
CA THR A 143 -5.59 -3.75 10.63
C THR A 143 -6.40 -3.20 11.79
N VAL A 144 -7.72 -3.31 11.74
CA VAL A 144 -8.60 -2.95 12.86
C VAL A 144 -8.16 -3.65 14.15
N GLY A 145 -7.76 -4.93 14.08
CA GLY A 145 -7.27 -5.68 15.22
C GLY A 145 -5.95 -5.18 15.80
N THR A 146 -4.98 -4.78 14.97
CA THR A 146 -3.68 -4.23 15.44
C THR A 146 -3.79 -2.79 15.91
N ILE A 147 -4.68 -2.00 15.30
CA ILE A 147 -4.99 -0.64 15.74
C ILE A 147 -5.66 -0.68 17.11
N ALA A 148 -6.70 -1.50 17.28
CA ALA A 148 -7.41 -1.70 18.55
C ALA A 148 -6.58 -2.39 19.65
N GLY A 149 -5.39 -2.91 19.33
CA GLY A 149 -4.49 -3.56 20.28
C GLY A 149 -4.84 -5.02 20.59
N VAL A 150 -5.80 -5.62 19.86
CA VAL A 150 -6.17 -7.03 19.96
C VAL A 150 -5.10 -7.94 19.35
N LEU A 151 -4.42 -7.44 18.30
CA LEU A 151 -3.33 -8.13 17.61
C LEU A 151 -2.03 -7.33 17.74
N ASN A 152 -0.90 -8.04 17.72
CA ASN A 152 0.44 -7.42 17.74
C ASN A 152 1.27 -7.88 16.55
N SER A 153 1.77 -6.93 15.75
CA SER A 153 2.64 -7.18 14.60
C SER A 153 4.09 -6.71 14.81
N ASN A 154 4.44 -6.20 16.00
CA ASN A 154 5.77 -5.67 16.27
C ASN A 154 6.88 -6.72 16.06
N GLY A 155 7.80 -6.44 15.15
CA GLY A 155 8.92 -7.33 14.79
C GLY A 155 8.51 -8.55 13.95
N LYS A 156 7.26 -8.62 13.51
CA LYS A 156 6.71 -9.75 12.72
C LYS A 156 6.16 -9.32 11.36
N ALA A 157 6.02 -8.02 11.13
CA ALA A 157 5.56 -7.49 9.87
C ALA A 157 6.69 -7.52 8.84
N HIS A 158 6.37 -7.97 7.63
CA HIS A 158 7.27 -7.96 6.50
C HIS A 158 6.57 -7.35 5.29
N LEU A 159 7.35 -6.73 4.41
CA LEU A 159 6.86 -6.28 3.12
C LEU A 159 6.48 -7.49 2.28
N GLY A 160 5.29 -7.45 1.68
CA GLY A 160 4.77 -8.52 0.85
C GLY A 160 5.56 -8.70 -0.44
N PHE A 161 5.38 -9.86 -1.09
CA PHE A 161 6.03 -10.20 -2.35
C PHE A 161 5.83 -9.14 -3.45
N SER A 162 4.65 -8.52 -3.51
CA SER A 162 4.33 -7.46 -4.48
C SER A 162 5.25 -6.25 -4.38
N TYR A 163 5.71 -5.88 -3.19
CA TYR A 163 6.68 -4.79 -3.01
C TYR A 163 8.01 -5.13 -3.67
N TRP A 164 8.52 -6.34 -3.43
CA TRP A 164 9.79 -6.81 -3.97
C TRP A 164 9.75 -7.01 -5.48
N CYS A 165 8.62 -7.47 -6.03
CA CYS A 165 8.42 -7.51 -7.49
C CYS A 165 8.56 -6.12 -8.11
N GLN A 166 7.94 -5.10 -7.53
CA GLN A 166 8.04 -3.74 -8.04
C GLN A 166 9.46 -3.19 -7.94
N THR A 167 10.19 -3.51 -6.86
CA THR A 167 11.62 -3.19 -6.74
C THR A 167 12.44 -3.84 -7.86
N ALA A 168 12.19 -5.11 -8.18
CA ALA A 168 12.86 -5.81 -9.26
C ALA A 168 12.55 -5.17 -10.63
N VAL A 169 11.29 -4.76 -10.86
CA VAL A 169 10.90 -4.04 -12.08
C VAL A 169 11.69 -2.74 -12.24
N VAL A 170 11.78 -1.93 -11.19
CA VAL A 170 12.57 -0.68 -11.23
C VAL A 170 14.04 -0.97 -11.52
N ALA A 171 14.63 -1.98 -10.87
CA ALA A 171 16.02 -2.36 -11.10
C ALA A 171 16.27 -2.81 -12.55
N LEU A 172 15.36 -3.60 -13.13
CA LEU A 172 15.45 -4.04 -14.52
C LEU A 172 15.31 -2.86 -15.48
N GLN A 173 14.34 -1.98 -15.24
CA GLN A 173 14.15 -0.77 -16.06
C GLN A 173 15.37 0.14 -16.02
N ALA A 174 16.08 0.24 -14.89
CA ALA A 174 17.31 1.03 -14.77
C ALA A 174 18.50 0.45 -15.56
N ILE A 175 18.49 -0.84 -15.92
CA ILE A 175 19.52 -1.47 -16.77
C ILE A 175 19.19 -1.27 -18.25
N CYS A 176 17.90 -1.19 -18.60
CA CYS A 176 17.43 -1.06 -19.98
C CYS A 176 17.44 0.38 -20.52
N VAL A 177 17.61 1.38 -19.64
CA VAL A 177 17.79 2.80 -19.99
C VAL A 177 19.29 3.10 -20.07
#